data_AF-A0A140SCG9-F1
#
_entry.id   AF-A0A140SCG9-F1
#
_cell.length_a   1.000
_cell.length_b   1.000
_cell.length_c   1.000
_cell.angle_alpha   90.00
_cell.angle_beta   90.00
_cell.angle_gamma   90.00
#
_symmetry.space_group_name_H-M   'P 1'
#
loop_
_entity.id
_entity.type
_entity.pdbx_description
1 polymer ?
#
loop_
_entity_poly.entity_id
_entity_poly.type
_entity_poly.pdbx_seq_one_letter_code
_entity_poly.pdbx_strand_id
1 'polypeptide(L)'
;MIGTPVHLQERRVFNVSEERNRQARKQLWLPSRFVIVEASPVLNYFSGLGVVQIPLPPGEFLVGMQDPAGARRFGMVRFEGIHDLEGWEEQA
;
A
#
# COMPACT_ATOMS: atom_id res chain seq x y z
N MET A 1 8.00 -8.47 31.58
CA MET A 1 7.61 -7.47 30.56
C MET A 1 7.09 -8.22 29.36
N ILE A 2 5.78 -8.22 29.13
CA ILE A 2 5.18 -8.94 27.99
C ILE A 2 5.13 -7.93 26.85
N GLY A 3 6.06 -8.04 25.91
CA GLY A 3 6.02 -7.27 24.67
C GLY A 3 4.74 -7.64 23.93
N THR A 4 3.88 -6.66 23.70
CA THR A 4 2.65 -6.85 22.93
C THR A 4 3.01 -7.41 21.54
N PRO A 5 2.37 -8.48 21.06
CA PRO A 5 2.61 -8.95 19.72
C PRO A 5 2.10 -7.89 18.75
N VAL A 6 3.03 -7.16 18.13
CA VAL A 6 2.75 -6.43 16.91
C VAL A 6 2.31 -7.49 15.92
N HIS A 7 1.01 -7.52 15.61
CA HIS A 7 0.54 -8.28 14.47
C HIS A 7 1.22 -7.66 13.25
N LEU A 8 2.34 -8.25 12.83
CA LEU A 8 2.81 -8.12 11.46
C LEU A 8 1.63 -8.64 10.65
N GLN A 9 0.81 -7.72 10.12
CA GLN A 9 -0.17 -8.07 9.10
C GLN A 9 0.58 -8.92 8.10
N GLU A 10 0.13 -10.17 7.94
CA GLU A 10 0.66 -11.09 6.95
C GLU A 10 0.85 -10.30 5.67
N ARG A 11 2.06 -10.36 5.12
CA ARG A 11 2.44 -9.61 3.94
C ARG A 11 1.67 -10.21 2.77
N ARG A 12 0.40 -9.81 2.60
CA ARG A 12 -0.51 -10.31 1.57
C ARG A 12 0.10 -9.91 0.23
N VAL A 13 0.53 -10.90 -0.53
CA VAL A 13 1.05 -10.71 -1.88
C VAL A 13 -0.18 -10.59 -2.79
N PHE A 14 -0.51 -9.37 -3.18
CA PHE A 14 -1.57 -9.13 -4.15
C PHE A 14 -1.00 -9.06 -5.57
N ASN A 15 -1.70 -9.64 -6.54
CA ASN A 15 -1.34 -9.54 -7.96
C ASN A 15 -1.72 -8.16 -8.49
N VAL A 16 -0.81 -7.20 -8.35
CA VAL A 16 -1.00 -5.82 -8.83
C VAL A 16 -0.71 -5.76 -10.33
N SER A 17 -1.65 -5.23 -11.11
CA SER A 17 -1.47 -5.05 -12.55
C SER A 17 -0.31 -4.10 -12.88
N GLU A 18 0.29 -4.27 -14.07
CA GLU A 18 1.36 -3.38 -14.52
C GLU A 18 0.87 -1.94 -14.68
N GLU A 19 -0.41 -1.76 -15.00
CA GLU A 19 -1.06 -0.45 -15.08
C GLU A 19 -1.05 0.27 -13.72
N ARG A 20 -1.48 -0.41 -12.65
CA ARG A 20 -1.42 0.15 -11.28
C ARG A 20 0.00 0.50 -10.89
N ASN A 21 0.95 -0.40 -11.12
CA ASN A 21 2.35 -0.16 -10.83
C ASN A 21 2.88 1.07 -11.60
N ARG A 22 2.52 1.22 -12.88
CA ARG A 22 2.90 2.36 -13.71
C ARG A 22 2.32 3.68 -13.18
N GLN A 23 1.03 3.71 -12.83
CA GLN A 23 0.39 4.91 -12.31
C GLN A 23 0.98 5.34 -10.96
N ALA A 24 1.21 4.39 -10.05
CA ALA A 24 1.81 4.69 -8.75
C ALA A 24 3.25 5.21 -8.89
N ARG A 25 4.08 4.58 -9.74
CA ARG A 25 5.43 5.09 -10.04
C ARG A 25 5.41 6.51 -10.58
N LYS A 26 4.49 6.81 -11.50
CA LYS A 26 4.34 8.15 -12.10
C LYS A 26 3.99 9.19 -11.04
N GLN A 27 3.05 8.90 -10.16
CA GLN A 27 2.59 9.83 -9.11
C GLN A 27 3.63 10.04 -8.02
N LEU A 28 4.40 9.01 -7.68
CA LEU A 28 5.43 9.08 -6.63
C LEU A 28 6.83 9.44 -7.16
N TRP A 29 6.95 9.74 -8.45
CA TRP A 29 8.22 10.01 -9.15
C TRP A 29 9.28 8.91 -8.90
N LEU A 30 8.85 7.64 -8.96
CA LEU A 30 9.71 6.49 -8.68
C LEU A 30 10.22 5.81 -9.95
N PRO A 31 11.45 5.25 -9.92
CA PRO A 31 11.99 4.43 -11.01
C PRO A 31 11.13 3.19 -11.33
N SER A 32 11.25 2.68 -12.57
CA SER A 32 10.50 1.52 -13.08
C SER A 32 10.63 0.24 -12.24
N ARG A 33 11.77 0.06 -11.56
CA ARG A 33 12.05 -1.09 -10.70
C ARG A 33 11.17 -1.20 -9.45
N PHE A 34 10.46 -0.14 -9.07
CA PHE A 34 9.58 -0.19 -7.90
C PHE A 34 8.23 -0.83 -8.27
N VAL A 35 7.77 -1.72 -7.39
CA VAL A 35 6.46 -2.37 -7.48
C VAL A 35 5.67 -2.17 -6.18
N ILE A 36 4.35 -2.13 -6.27
CA ILE A 36 3.46 -2.05 -5.10
C ILE A 36 3.56 -3.37 -4.32
N VAL A 37 3.80 -3.28 -3.02
CA VAL A 37 3.83 -4.42 -2.09
C VAL A 37 2.82 -4.29 -0.96
N GLU A 38 2.24 -3.11 -0.79
CA GLU A 38 1.17 -2.84 0.17
C GLU A 38 0.30 -1.69 -0.35
N ALA A 39 -0.99 -1.76 -0.07
CA ALA A 39 -1.94 -0.68 -0.36
C ALA A 39 -3.08 -0.72 0.67
N SER A 40 -3.53 0.46 1.09
CA SER A 40 -4.62 0.59 2.06
C SER A 40 -5.46 1.84 1.76
N PRO A 41 -6.80 1.76 1.80
CA PRO A 41 -7.68 2.92 1.77
C PRO A 41 -7.77 3.62 3.15
N VAL A 42 -7.01 3.14 4.14
CA VAL A 42 -6.98 3.66 5.51
C VAL A 42 -5.54 3.92 5.94
N LEU A 43 -5.29 5.11 6.49
CA LEU A 43 -4.05 5.45 7.18
C LEU A 43 -4.15 5.03 8.66
N ASN A 44 -3.25 4.15 9.09
CA ASN A 44 -3.11 3.79 10.50
C ASN A 44 -2.15 4.76 11.18
N TYR A 45 -2.66 5.64 12.04
CA TYR A 45 -1.87 6.58 12.82
C TYR A 45 -1.66 6.08 14.25
N PHE A 46 -0.40 5.88 14.65
CA PHE A 46 -0.04 5.47 16.00
C PHE A 46 0.14 6.73 16.88
N SER A 47 -0.80 6.98 17.78
CA SER A 47 -0.79 8.17 18.65
C SER A 47 -0.03 7.97 19.98
N GLY A 48 0.53 6.78 20.21
CA GLY A 48 1.10 6.37 21.50
C GLY A 48 0.06 5.86 22.51
N LEU A 49 -1.22 6.21 22.33
CA LEU A 49 -2.35 5.70 23.13
C LEU A 49 -3.12 4.56 22.43
N GLY A 50 -2.83 4.34 21.15
CA GLY A 50 -3.49 3.33 20.33
C GLY A 50 -3.29 3.60 18.84
N VAL A 51 -4.02 2.85 18.02
CA VAL A 51 -4.09 3.04 16.57
C VAL A 51 -5.37 3.78 16.23
N VAL A 52 -5.24 4.93 15.56
CA VAL A 52 -6.36 5.65 14.97
C VAL A 52 -6.41 5.31 13.48
N GLN A 53 -7.56 4.83 13.02
CA GLN A 53 -7.81 4.55 11.61
C GLN A 53 -8.42 5.79 10.95
N ILE A 54 -7.70 6.35 9.98
CA ILE A 54 -8.13 7.53 9.23
C ILE A 54 -8.47 7.07 7.81
N PRO A 55 -9.76 7.06 7.40
CA PRO A 55 -10.13 6.71 6.05
C PRO A 55 -9.61 7.77 5.07
N LEU A 56 -9.09 7.31 3.93
CA LEU A 56 -8.69 8.19 2.84
C LEU A 56 -9.91 8.61 2.00
N PRO A 57 -9.81 9.72 1.24
CA PRO A 57 -10.83 10.07 0.26
C PRO A 57 -11.13 8.91 -0.71
N PRO A 58 -12.37 8.79 -1.22
CA PRO A 58 -12.73 7.72 -2.14
C PRO A 58 -11.80 7.66 -3.37
N GLY A 59 -11.29 6.47 -3.67
CA GLY A 59 -10.35 6.20 -4.76
C GLY A 59 -8.88 6.54 -4.45
N GLU A 60 -8.58 7.06 -3.26
CA GLU A 60 -7.21 7.26 -2.80
C GLU A 60 -6.69 6.09 -1.97
N PHE A 61 -5.43 5.73 -2.19
CA PHE A 61 -4.75 4.64 -1.52
C PHE A 61 -3.41 5.12 -0.99
N LEU A 62 -3.12 4.78 0.26
CA LEU A 62 -1.75 4.79 0.75
C LEU A 62 -1.07 3.53 0.23
N VAL A 63 -0.05 3.69 -0.61
CA VAL A 63 0.72 2.58 -1.17
C VAL A 63 2.14 2.58 -0.62
N GLY A 64 2.65 1.38 -0.38
CA GLY A 64 4.06 1.11 -0.16
C GLY A 64 4.62 0.37 -1.35
N MET A 65 5.67 0.93 -1.94
CA MET A 65 6.37 0.39 -3.08
C MET A 65 7.79 -0.03 -2.69
N GLN A 66 8.26 -1.14 -3.26
CA GLN A 66 9.58 -1.69 -2.99
C GLN A 66 10.35 -1.97 -4.29
N ASP A 67 11.65 -1.71 -4.29
CA ASP A 67 12.56 -2.15 -5.36
C ASP A 67 13.22 -3.50 -5.06
N PRO A 68 13.90 -4.15 -6.03
CA PRO A 68 14.55 -5.45 -5.80
C PRO A 68 15.68 -5.42 -4.76
N ALA A 69 16.24 -4.24 -4.45
CA ALA A 69 17.24 -4.07 -3.41
C ALA A 69 16.61 -3.93 -2.01
N GLY A 70 15.27 -3.91 -1.92
CA GLY A 70 14.51 -3.84 -0.70
C GLY A 70 14.16 -2.42 -0.25
N ALA A 71 14.57 -1.38 -0.98
CA ALA A 71 14.26 0.00 -0.64
C ALA A 71 12.76 0.26 -0.74
N ARG A 72 12.16 0.81 0.33
CA ARG A 72 10.73 1.11 0.40
C ARG A 72 10.45 2.61 0.28
N ARG A 73 9.36 2.93 -0.42
CA ARG A 73 8.82 4.28 -0.57
C ARG A 73 7.32 4.21 -0.38
N PHE A 74 6.76 5.19 0.32
CA PHE A 74 5.33 5.24 0.63
C PHE A 74 4.76 6.55 0.11
N GLY A 75 3.49 6.51 -0.28
CA GLY A 75 2.79 7.72 -0.69
C GLY A 75 1.32 7.46 -0.99
N MET A 76 0.57 8.55 -1.09
CA MET A 76 -0.83 8.51 -1.47
C MET A 76 -0.94 8.59 -2.99
N VAL A 77 -1.75 7.71 -3.58
CA VAL A 77 -1.97 7.65 -5.03
C VAL A 77 -3.45 7.47 -5.31
N ARG A 78 -3.86 7.85 -6.52
CA ARG A 78 -5.19 7.59 -7.06
C ARG A 78 -5.07 6.82 -8.37
N PHE A 79 -5.84 5.76 -8.54
CA PHE A 79 -5.82 5.00 -9.78
C PHE A 79 -6.92 5.49 -10.73
N GLU A 80 -6.56 5.80 -11.97
CA GLU A 80 -7.47 6.27 -13.00
C GLU A 80 -7.80 5.13 -13.98
N GLY A 81 -9.10 4.90 -14.20
CA GLY A 81 -9.56 3.89 -15.17
C GLY A 81 -9.35 2.44 -14.73
N ILE A 82 -8.99 2.21 -13.46
CA ILE A 82 -8.80 0.87 -12.88
C ILE A 82 -9.83 0.67 -11.77
N HIS A 83 -10.47 -0.50 -11.74
CA HIS A 83 -11.38 -0.83 -10.66
C HIS A 83 -10.65 -0.91 -9.34
N ASP A 84 -11.20 -0.27 -8.30
CA ASP A 84 -10.57 -0.19 -6.99
C ASP A 84 -10.25 -1.55 -6.38
N LEU A 85 -10.98 -2.62 -6.71
CA LEU A 85 -10.73 -3.99 -6.22
C LEU A 85 -9.68 -4.77 -7.02
N GLU A 86 -9.30 -4.30 -8.21
CA GLU A 86 -8.38 -5.01 -9.10
C GLU A 86 -7.05 -5.29 -8.41
N GLY A 87 -6.72 -6.57 -8.30
CA GLY A 87 -5.45 -7.02 -7.77
C GLY A 87 -5.38 -7.02 -6.25
N TRP A 88 -6.41 -6.55 -5.50
CA TRP A 88 -6.44 -6.63 -4.03
C TRP A 88 -7.14 -7.88 -3.50
N GLU A 89 -7.90 -8.58 -4.34
CA GLU A 89 -8.56 -9.82 -3.96
C GLU A 89 -7.53 -10.96 -3.79
N GLU A 90 -7.72 -11.70 -2.70
CA GLU A 90 -6.96 -12.88 -2.31
C GLU A 90 -7.21 -13.99 -3.34
N GLN A 91 -6.16 -14.57 -3.94
CA GLN A 91 -6.32 -15.91 -4.50
C GLN A 91 -6.36 -16.87 -3.32
N ALA A 92 -7.55 -17.45 -3.11
CA ALA A 92 -7.79 -18.55 -2.17
C ALA A 92 -6.86 -19.76 -2.43
#